data_AF-A0A9W8QUX5-F1
#
_entry.id   AF-A0A9W8QUX5-F1
#
_cell.length_a   1.000
_cell.length_b   1.000
_cell.length_c   1.000
_cell.angle_alpha   90.00
_cell.angle_beta   90.00
_cell.angle_gamma   90.00
#
_symmetry.space_group_name_H-M   'P 1'
#
loop_
_entity.id
_entity.type
_entity.pdbx_description
1 polymer ?
#
loop_
_entity_poly.entity_id
_entity_poly.type
_entity_poly.pdbx_seq_one_letter_code
_entity_poly.pdbx_strand_id
1 'polypeptide(L)'
;MNIAEAVIALPCSMDEWDAESAYAWSALQRSDMSTPTGLRLRPTLQSLLNGSRRPADACNNERERLMLVLALGKIMWSLSESASFPIDRLVLEGLRNSQNRLLEVLDGFVQFPTAMWNTHTKKQVARAVHTTHLIHMTHVYGAGELMSLVFPLIRHMLQRRMEDSREIKTRLRQWAAGNPGKVRTVAHHCAQALALVRQFPENLTIEPFNVFHAGLALMVTARLMPTNNPGHVRSQGLRIDYLGTPDDPICQSINAWVEKGGDEILSVHGVPAICSEEGSRQLLEETAEALQRNKVWGIAQNLFSIVMQIRAGDLNFDFHK
;
A
#
# COMPACT_ATOMS: atom_id res chain seq x y z
N MET A 1 5.72 13.41 19.12
CA MET A 1 6.58 14.33 18.35
C MET A 1 6.02 14.41 16.94
N ASN A 2 5.56 15.58 16.50
CA ASN A 2 5.03 15.77 15.16
C ASN A 2 6.21 15.82 14.17
N ILE A 3 6.24 14.93 13.17
CA ILE A 3 7.32 14.92 12.17
C ILE A 3 7.39 16.22 11.37
N ALA A 4 6.29 16.98 11.30
CA ALA A 4 6.22 18.30 10.67
C ALA A 4 6.96 19.40 11.47
N GLU A 5 7.24 19.18 12.76
CA GLU A 5 7.99 20.11 13.61
C GLU A 5 9.50 19.81 13.61
N ALA A 6 9.89 18.66 13.07
CA ALA A 6 11.27 18.21 13.07
C ALA A 6 12.11 19.04 12.08
N VAL A 7 13.02 19.87 12.60
CA VAL A 7 14.03 20.58 11.80
C VAL A 7 15.21 19.63 11.56
N ILE A 8 14.96 18.62 10.72
CA ILE A 8 15.95 17.58 10.41
C ILE A 8 16.48 17.81 9.00
N ALA A 9 17.81 17.78 8.86
CA ALA A 9 18.46 17.63 7.57
C ALA A 9 18.38 16.16 7.15
N LEU A 10 17.96 15.91 5.91
CA LEU A 10 17.86 14.58 5.36
C LEU A 10 19.26 13.99 5.07
N PRO A 11 19.38 12.66 5.02
CA PRO A 11 20.61 11.96 4.65
C PRO A 11 21.21 12.46 3.33
N CYS A 12 22.43 12.97 3.32
CA CYS A 12 23.03 13.52 2.11
C CYS A 12 23.80 12.51 1.24
N SER A 13 24.43 11.49 1.84
CA SER A 13 25.28 10.52 1.11
C SER A 13 24.99 9.08 1.53
N MET A 14 24.62 8.23 0.58
CA MET A 14 24.38 6.80 0.86
C MET A 14 25.66 6.04 1.21
N ASP A 15 26.79 6.43 0.62
CA ASP A 15 28.08 5.81 0.89
C ASP A 15 28.50 6.01 2.34
N GLU A 16 28.23 7.19 2.90
CA GLU A 16 28.44 7.47 4.32
C GLU A 16 27.53 6.58 5.18
N TRP A 17 26.25 6.47 4.84
CA TRP A 17 25.30 5.69 5.64
C TRP A 17 25.46 4.18 5.51
N ASP A 18 26.13 3.71 4.47
CA ASP A 18 26.41 2.30 4.19
C ASP A 18 27.85 1.91 4.54
N ALA A 19 28.65 2.85 5.05
CA ALA A 19 30.01 2.59 5.48
C ALA A 19 30.05 1.47 6.54
N GLU A 20 30.79 0.42 6.24
CA GLU A 20 30.84 -0.79 7.07
C GLU A 20 31.62 -0.61 8.38
N SER A 21 32.36 0.50 8.51
CA SER A 21 33.10 0.85 9.72
C SER A 21 33.25 2.36 9.86
N ALA A 22 33.57 2.80 11.08
CA ALA A 22 33.89 4.20 11.35
C ALA A 22 35.08 4.71 10.52
N TYR A 23 36.05 3.83 10.20
CA TYR A 23 37.19 4.17 9.34
C TYR A 23 36.79 4.35 7.88
N ALA A 24 35.91 3.48 7.35
CA ALA A 24 35.37 3.63 6.01
C ALA A 24 34.55 4.93 5.91
N TRP A 25 33.74 5.21 6.93
CA TRP A 25 32.97 6.46 7.01
C TRP A 25 33.88 7.69 7.05
N SER A 26 34.93 7.68 7.88
CA SER A 26 35.85 8.81 8.01
C SER A 26 36.66 9.04 6.73
N ALA A 27 37.02 7.99 6.00
CA ALA A 27 37.70 8.07 4.71
C ALA A 27 36.83 8.71 3.61
N LEU A 28 35.50 8.64 3.73
CA LEU A 28 34.56 9.28 2.81
C LEU A 28 34.39 10.78 3.07
N GLN A 29 34.83 11.28 4.24
CA GLN A 29 34.78 12.70 4.54
C GLN A 29 35.78 13.47 3.68
N ARG A 30 35.28 14.33 2.79
CA ARG A 30 36.12 15.23 2.00
C ARG A 30 36.81 16.24 2.93
N SER A 31 38.09 16.50 2.69
CA SER A 31 38.89 17.47 3.47
C SER A 31 38.46 18.94 3.30
N ASP A 32 37.49 19.21 2.41
CA ASP A 32 36.85 20.52 2.27
C ASP A 32 35.69 20.63 3.27
N MET A 33 35.82 21.56 4.21
CA MET A 33 35.03 21.74 5.45
C MET A 33 33.52 22.02 5.29
N SER A 34 32.92 21.80 4.13
CA SER A 34 31.46 21.82 3.99
C SER A 34 30.92 20.40 4.10
N THR A 35 30.38 20.04 5.26
CA THR A 35 29.57 18.82 5.37
C THR A 35 28.44 18.88 4.34
N PRO A 36 28.26 17.85 3.50
CA PRO A 36 27.19 17.85 2.50
C PRO A 36 25.86 18.04 3.23
N THR A 37 25.20 19.17 2.98
CA THR A 37 23.96 19.53 3.68
C THR A 37 22.81 18.92 2.89
N GLY A 38 22.25 17.82 3.39
CA GLY A 38 21.09 17.19 2.77
C GLY A 38 19.86 18.08 2.81
N LEU A 39 18.83 17.70 2.05
CA LEU A 39 17.59 18.47 1.96
C LEU A 39 16.96 18.68 3.34
N ARG A 40 16.42 19.86 3.63
CA ARG A 40 15.69 20.08 4.89
C ARG A 40 14.29 19.50 4.79
N LEU A 41 13.89 18.65 5.72
CA LEU A 41 12.62 17.91 5.66
C LEU A 41 11.41 18.84 5.53
N ARG A 42 11.23 19.80 6.45
CA ARG A 42 10.04 20.66 6.48
C ARG A 42 9.88 21.55 5.23
N PRO A 43 10.89 22.33 4.78
CA PRO A 43 10.78 23.10 3.55
C PRO A 43 10.50 22.23 2.31
N THR A 44 11.08 21.04 2.26
CA THR A 44 10.88 20.07 1.17
C THR A 44 9.43 19.60 1.15
N LEU A 45 8.88 19.16 2.29
CA LEU A 45 7.48 18.76 2.41
C LEU A 45 6.52 19.90 2.05
N GLN A 46 6.77 21.12 2.51
CA GLN A 46 5.96 22.29 2.16
C GLN A 46 5.99 22.56 0.65
N SER A 47 7.17 22.48 0.03
CA SER A 47 7.30 22.68 -1.42
C SER A 47 6.52 21.63 -2.22
N LEU A 48 6.63 20.36 -1.83
CA LEU A 48 5.90 19.25 -2.46
C LEU A 48 4.39 19.43 -2.36
N LEU A 49 3.88 19.71 -1.15
CA LEU A 49 2.45 19.90 -0.90
C LEU A 49 1.89 21.14 -1.63
N ASN A 50 2.72 22.17 -1.83
CA ASN A 50 2.33 23.40 -2.53
C ASN A 50 2.28 23.28 -4.06
N GLY A 51 2.67 22.15 -4.67
CA GLY A 51 2.65 22.05 -6.14
C GLY A 51 3.94 21.57 -6.78
N SER A 52 5.07 21.78 -6.10
CA SER A 52 6.38 21.67 -6.74
C SER A 52 6.82 20.22 -6.87
N ARG A 53 7.08 19.77 -8.10
CA ARG A 53 7.71 18.46 -8.36
C ARG A 53 9.23 18.47 -8.21
N ARG A 54 9.84 19.66 -8.26
CA ARG A 54 11.30 19.86 -8.16
C ARG A 54 11.97 19.09 -7.01
N PRO A 55 11.39 19.01 -5.79
CA PRO A 55 12.04 18.30 -4.70
C PRO A 55 11.98 16.77 -4.85
N ALA A 56 10.96 16.23 -5.53
CA ALA A 56 10.90 14.81 -5.85
C ALA A 56 11.93 14.46 -6.94
N ASP A 57 12.03 15.31 -7.97
CA ASP A 57 12.99 15.16 -9.07
C ASP A 57 14.45 15.31 -8.60
N ALA A 58 14.71 16.19 -7.63
CA ALA A 58 16.03 16.42 -7.05
C ALA A 58 16.45 15.34 -6.03
N CYS A 59 15.52 14.49 -5.59
CA CYS A 59 15.76 13.45 -4.60
C CYS A 59 16.48 12.26 -5.25
N ASN A 60 17.80 12.35 -5.33
CA ASN A 60 18.66 11.33 -5.91
C ASN A 60 19.05 10.22 -4.91
N ASN A 61 18.82 10.43 -3.62
CA ASN A 61 19.22 9.53 -2.55
C ASN A 61 18.03 8.69 -2.04
N GLU A 62 18.19 7.35 -2.02
CA GLU A 62 17.10 6.44 -1.64
C GLU A 62 16.65 6.59 -0.17
N ARG A 63 17.54 7.00 0.75
CA ARG A 63 17.16 7.27 2.15
C ARG A 63 16.43 8.60 2.31
N GLU A 64 16.78 9.63 1.56
CA GLU A 64 15.99 10.88 1.52
C GLU A 64 14.57 10.57 1.06
N ARG A 65 14.46 9.78 -0.02
CA ARG A 65 13.18 9.33 -0.56
C ARG A 65 12.36 8.56 0.47
N LEU A 66 12.95 7.55 1.10
CA LEU A 66 12.29 6.76 2.14
C LEU A 66 11.77 7.64 3.28
N MET A 67 12.59 8.58 3.76
CA MET A 67 12.20 9.49 4.85
C MET A 67 11.06 10.44 4.44
N LEU A 68 11.07 10.95 3.21
CA LEU A 68 10.00 11.77 2.68
C LEU A 68 8.68 10.98 2.58
N VAL A 69 8.74 9.76 2.03
CA VAL A 69 7.58 8.87 1.93
C VAL A 69 7.02 8.51 3.31
N LEU A 70 7.88 8.19 4.29
CA LEU A 70 7.47 7.94 5.67
C LEU A 70 6.79 9.16 6.30
N ALA A 71 7.33 10.36 6.09
CA ALA A 71 6.76 11.59 6.61
C ALA A 71 5.40 11.90 5.98
N LEU A 72 5.29 11.77 4.65
CA LEU A 72 4.03 11.92 3.92
C LEU A 72 2.99 10.88 4.36
N GLY A 73 3.37 9.61 4.49
CA GLY A 73 2.51 8.56 5.01
C GLY A 73 2.02 8.84 6.44
N LYS A 74 2.88 9.40 7.29
CA LYS A 74 2.47 9.81 8.64
C LYS A 74 1.48 10.99 8.62
N ILE A 75 1.68 11.96 7.73
CA ILE A 75 0.73 13.07 7.54
C ILE A 75 -0.61 12.53 7.05
N MET A 76 -0.61 11.61 6.08
CA MET A 76 -1.82 10.93 5.58
C MET A 76 -2.58 10.24 6.71
N TRP A 77 -1.86 9.52 7.58
CA TRP A 77 -2.48 8.88 8.74
C TRP A 77 -3.16 9.91 9.65
N SER A 78 -2.47 11.01 10.00
CA SER A 78 -3.02 12.07 10.85
C SER A 78 -4.24 12.77 10.23
N LEU A 79 -4.24 12.97 8.92
CA LEU A 79 -5.41 13.50 8.19
C LEU A 79 -6.59 12.52 8.23
N SER A 80 -6.32 11.23 8.06
CA SER A 80 -7.36 10.18 8.08
C SER A 80 -7.98 10.01 9.46
N GLU A 81 -7.17 10.10 10.52
CA GLU A 81 -7.64 10.14 11.91
C GLU A 81 -8.49 11.39 12.17
N SER A 82 -8.06 12.56 11.68
CA SER A 82 -8.82 13.81 11.82
C SER A 82 -10.17 13.78 11.08
N ALA A 83 -10.22 13.15 9.91
CA ALA A 83 -11.44 13.00 9.12
C ALA A 83 -12.45 12.02 9.73
N SER A 84 -12.05 11.24 10.73
CA SER A 84 -12.93 10.28 11.43
C SER A 84 -13.77 10.94 12.53
N PHE A 85 -13.50 12.20 12.88
CA PHE A 85 -14.27 12.96 13.87
C PHE A 85 -15.51 13.61 13.24
N PRO A 86 -16.59 13.83 14.03
CA PRO A 86 -17.76 14.57 13.56
C PRO A 86 -17.41 16.06 13.43
N ILE A 87 -16.94 16.45 12.25
CA ILE A 87 -16.57 17.82 11.88
C ILE A 87 -17.49 18.37 10.80
N ASP A 88 -17.52 19.70 10.65
CA ASP A 88 -18.29 20.38 9.62
C ASP A 88 -17.95 19.86 8.20
N ARG A 89 -18.97 19.80 7.33
CA ARG A 89 -18.83 19.25 5.97
C ARG A 89 -17.78 19.97 5.14
N LEU A 90 -17.66 21.30 5.25
CA LEU A 90 -16.68 22.08 4.49
C LEU A 90 -15.26 21.76 4.94
N VAL A 91 -15.06 21.52 6.24
CA VAL A 91 -13.76 21.12 6.79
C VAL A 91 -13.41 19.70 6.29
N LEU A 92 -14.38 18.79 6.28
CA LEU A 92 -14.18 17.43 5.78
C LEU A 92 -13.80 17.40 4.30
N GLU A 93 -14.41 18.25 3.46
CA GLU A 93 -14.04 18.40 2.05
C GLU A 93 -12.61 18.93 1.88
N GLY A 94 -12.22 19.94 2.67
CA GLY A 94 -10.85 20.44 2.68
C GLY A 94 -9.81 19.37 3.06
N LEU A 95 -10.12 18.54 4.05
CA LEU A 95 -9.27 17.41 4.45
C LEU A 95 -9.16 16.37 3.34
N ARG A 96 -10.27 16.01 2.68
CA ARG A 96 -10.27 15.07 1.55
C ARG A 96 -9.43 15.56 0.37
N ASN A 97 -9.54 16.85 0.03
CA ASN A 97 -8.71 17.45 -1.01
C ASN A 97 -7.22 17.40 -0.65
N SER A 98 -6.90 17.64 0.63
CA SER A 98 -5.52 17.53 1.14
C SER A 98 -5.00 16.09 1.09
N GLN A 99 -5.84 15.09 1.37
CA GLN A 99 -5.49 13.68 1.24
C GLN A 99 -5.21 13.31 -0.23
N ASN A 100 -6.10 13.65 -1.16
CA ASN A 100 -5.89 13.37 -2.58
C ASN A 100 -4.59 14.00 -3.09
N ARG A 101 -4.33 15.25 -2.70
CA ARG A 101 -3.10 15.95 -3.07
C ARG A 101 -1.85 15.25 -2.54
N LEU A 102 -1.91 14.73 -1.32
CA LEU A 102 -0.80 14.00 -0.71
C LEU A 102 -0.56 12.67 -1.43
N LEU A 103 -1.61 11.93 -1.81
CA LEU A 103 -1.49 10.71 -2.61
C LEU A 103 -0.84 11.00 -3.97
N GLU A 104 -1.24 12.07 -4.67
CA GLU A 104 -0.59 12.49 -5.93
C GLU A 104 0.91 12.78 -5.75
N VAL A 105 1.29 13.39 -4.63
CA VAL A 105 2.71 13.64 -4.30
C VAL A 105 3.45 12.33 -4.05
N LEU A 106 2.83 11.38 -3.33
CA LEU A 106 3.42 10.06 -3.09
C LEU A 106 3.62 9.26 -4.37
N ASP A 107 2.69 9.36 -5.33
CA ASP A 107 2.80 8.68 -6.62
C ASP A 107 4.04 9.14 -7.42
N GLY A 108 4.49 10.38 -7.21
CA GLY A 108 5.74 10.89 -7.76
C GLY A 108 7.00 10.22 -7.21
N PHE A 109 6.90 9.45 -6.12
CA PHE A 109 8.01 8.72 -5.52
C PHE A 109 7.99 7.21 -5.83
N VAL A 110 7.01 6.73 -6.59
CA VAL A 110 6.92 5.31 -6.98
C VAL A 110 8.13 4.92 -7.81
N GLN A 111 8.73 3.78 -7.48
CA GLN A 111 9.81 3.18 -8.24
C GLN A 111 9.35 1.83 -8.80
N PHE A 112 10.06 1.32 -9.80
CA PHE A 112 9.74 0.07 -10.47
C PHE A 112 10.85 -0.97 -10.23
N PRO A 113 10.83 -1.71 -9.11
CA PRO A 113 11.88 -2.66 -8.74
C PRO A 113 12.22 -3.69 -9.83
N THR A 114 11.24 -4.12 -10.62
CA THR A 114 11.41 -5.06 -11.74
C THR A 114 12.30 -4.49 -12.84
N ALA A 115 12.16 -3.20 -13.16
CA ALA A 115 13.03 -2.50 -14.11
C ALA A 115 14.44 -2.27 -13.53
N MET A 116 14.52 -2.00 -12.21
CA MET A 116 15.78 -1.73 -11.53
C MET A 116 16.65 -2.99 -11.31
N TRP A 117 16.03 -4.18 -11.27
CA TRP A 117 16.70 -5.44 -10.91
C TRP A 117 17.96 -5.74 -11.74
N ASN A 118 17.95 -5.36 -13.02
CA ASN A 118 19.08 -5.63 -13.93
C ASN A 118 20.16 -4.54 -13.92
N THR A 119 19.87 -3.35 -13.41
CA THR A 119 20.75 -2.18 -13.52
C THR A 119 21.27 -1.66 -12.18
N HIS A 120 20.66 -2.08 -11.07
CA HIS A 120 20.99 -1.60 -9.71
C HIS A 120 21.49 -2.72 -8.81
N THR A 121 22.17 -2.34 -7.73
CA THR A 121 22.58 -3.30 -6.70
C THR A 121 21.36 -3.85 -5.93
N LYS A 122 21.48 -5.05 -5.35
CA LYS A 122 20.43 -5.64 -4.51
C LYS A 122 19.97 -4.73 -3.37
N LYS A 123 20.90 -4.00 -2.74
CA LYS A 123 20.58 -3.05 -1.66
C LYS A 123 19.73 -1.88 -2.15
N GLN A 124 20.00 -1.36 -3.36
CA GLN A 124 19.22 -0.29 -3.96
C GLN A 124 17.82 -0.76 -4.37
N VAL A 125 17.72 -1.95 -4.95
CA VAL A 125 16.42 -2.54 -5.30
C VAL A 125 15.58 -2.77 -4.04
N ALA A 126 16.17 -3.32 -2.97
CA ALA A 126 15.52 -3.49 -1.68
C ALA A 126 14.93 -2.16 -1.16
N ARG A 127 15.73 -1.08 -1.12
CA ARG A 127 15.25 0.26 -0.71
C ARG A 127 14.10 0.78 -1.58
N ALA A 128 14.16 0.54 -2.89
CA ALA A 128 13.08 0.90 -3.81
C ALA A 128 11.80 0.09 -3.55
N VAL A 129 11.93 -1.22 -3.27
CA VAL A 129 10.81 -2.09 -2.87
C VAL A 129 10.18 -1.56 -1.59
N HIS A 130 10.96 -1.32 -0.54
CA HIS A 130 10.46 -0.81 0.73
C HIS A 130 9.71 0.53 0.56
N THR A 131 10.29 1.47 -0.19
CA THR A 131 9.66 2.76 -0.48
C THR A 131 8.34 2.60 -1.22
N THR A 132 8.33 1.77 -2.27
CA THR A 132 7.14 1.52 -3.10
C THR A 132 6.05 0.82 -2.30
N HIS A 133 6.43 -0.13 -1.43
CA HIS A 133 5.52 -0.83 -0.55
C HIS A 133 4.86 0.13 0.46
N LEU A 134 5.62 1.07 1.04
CA LEU A 134 5.05 2.12 1.90
C LEU A 134 4.06 3.01 1.16
N ILE A 135 4.33 3.35 -0.11
CA ILE A 135 3.39 4.12 -0.94
C ILE A 135 2.08 3.35 -1.11
N HIS A 136 2.13 2.08 -1.53
CA HIS A 136 0.92 1.27 -1.69
C HIS A 136 0.13 1.15 -0.38
N MET A 137 0.80 0.86 0.74
CA MET A 137 0.11 0.78 2.03
C MET A 137 -0.47 2.13 2.47
N THR A 138 0.19 3.24 2.14
CA THR A 138 -0.33 4.58 2.43
C THR A 138 -1.62 4.86 1.67
N HIS A 139 -1.73 4.44 0.41
CA HIS A 139 -3.00 4.50 -0.35
C HIS A 139 -4.10 3.67 0.31
N VAL A 140 -3.78 2.47 0.80
CA VAL A 140 -4.74 1.60 1.50
C VAL A 140 -5.24 2.26 2.80
N TYR A 141 -4.34 2.81 3.62
CA TYR A 141 -4.72 3.52 4.85
C TYR A 141 -5.38 4.88 4.60
N GLY A 142 -5.05 5.53 3.48
CA GLY A 142 -5.66 6.79 3.04
C GLY A 142 -7.06 6.63 2.44
N ALA A 143 -7.57 5.40 2.30
CA ALA A 143 -8.87 5.09 1.69
C ALA A 143 -10.09 5.40 2.59
N GLY A 144 -9.97 6.38 3.49
CA GLY A 144 -11.05 6.80 4.40
C GLY A 144 -11.44 5.72 5.40
N GLU A 145 -12.74 5.39 5.46
CA GLU A 145 -13.30 4.47 6.48
C GLU A 145 -13.00 2.99 6.24
N LEU A 146 -12.34 2.61 5.14
CA LEU A 146 -12.16 1.18 4.82
C LEU A 146 -11.48 0.41 5.95
N MET A 147 -10.29 0.83 6.35
CA MET A 147 -9.50 0.09 7.34
C MET A 147 -10.14 0.13 8.73
N SER A 148 -10.90 1.17 9.06
CA SER A 148 -11.66 1.24 10.32
C SER A 148 -12.87 0.30 10.34
N LEU A 149 -13.38 -0.10 9.17
CA LEU A 149 -14.46 -1.08 9.02
C LEU A 149 -13.96 -2.52 8.86
N VAL A 150 -12.80 -2.71 8.23
CA VAL A 150 -12.19 -4.05 8.05
C VAL A 150 -11.87 -4.67 9.40
N PHE A 151 -11.21 -3.98 10.35
CA PHE A 151 -10.83 -4.63 11.62
C PHE A 151 -11.99 -5.11 12.50
N PRO A 152 -13.05 -4.30 12.72
CA PRO A 152 -14.25 -4.79 13.41
C PRO A 152 -14.88 -5.98 12.69
N LEU A 153 -14.91 -5.97 11.36
CA LEU A 153 -15.42 -7.09 10.57
C LEU A 153 -14.62 -8.37 10.81
N ILE A 154 -13.28 -8.29 10.72
CA ILE A 154 -12.39 -9.42 11.04
C ILE A 154 -12.63 -9.93 12.46
N ARG A 155 -12.75 -9.02 13.44
CA ARG A 155 -13.01 -9.38 14.83
C ARG A 155 -14.31 -10.16 14.98
N HIS A 156 -15.39 -9.74 14.33
CA HIS A 156 -16.66 -10.47 14.36
C HIS A 156 -16.57 -11.83 13.68
N MET A 157 -15.82 -11.95 12.58
CA MET A 157 -15.58 -13.25 11.92
C MET A 157 -14.85 -14.21 12.84
N LEU A 158 -13.77 -13.77 13.51
CA LEU A 158 -13.03 -14.58 14.47
C LEU A 158 -13.87 -15.00 15.66
N GLN A 159 -14.77 -14.14 16.12
CA GLN A 159 -15.69 -14.42 17.23
C GLN A 159 -16.93 -15.22 16.82
N ARG A 160 -17.10 -15.54 15.52
CA ARG A 160 -18.30 -16.17 14.95
C ARG A 160 -19.60 -15.40 15.24
N ARG A 161 -19.52 -14.08 15.41
CA ARG A 161 -20.64 -13.18 15.68
C ARG A 161 -21.16 -12.56 14.38
N MET A 162 -21.64 -13.40 13.47
CA MET A 162 -22.04 -12.96 12.13
C MET A 162 -23.24 -12.00 12.14
N GLU A 163 -24.13 -12.12 13.11
CA GLU A 163 -25.31 -11.24 13.25
C GLU A 163 -24.92 -9.79 13.59
N ASP A 164 -23.89 -9.63 14.43
CA ASP A 164 -23.35 -8.33 14.82
C ASP A 164 -22.61 -7.62 13.67
N SER A 165 -22.25 -8.36 12.61
CA SER A 165 -21.52 -7.81 11.46
C SER A 165 -22.41 -7.07 10.44
N ARG A 166 -23.74 -7.15 10.55
CA ARG A 166 -24.68 -6.59 9.55
C ARG A 166 -24.51 -5.10 9.36
N GLU A 167 -24.34 -4.33 10.44
CA GLU A 167 -24.15 -2.89 10.36
C GLU A 167 -22.85 -2.53 9.62
N ILE A 168 -21.76 -3.21 9.97
CA ILE A 168 -20.44 -3.01 9.33
C ILE A 168 -20.50 -3.37 7.84
N LYS A 169 -21.17 -4.47 7.49
CA LYS A 169 -21.37 -4.87 6.08
C LYS A 169 -22.16 -3.81 5.31
N THR A 170 -23.23 -3.28 5.90
CA THR A 170 -24.02 -2.20 5.29
C THR A 170 -23.18 -0.94 5.09
N ARG A 171 -22.37 -0.54 6.08
CA ARG A 171 -21.46 0.61 5.95
C ARG A 171 -20.40 0.39 4.88
N LEU A 172 -19.81 -0.81 4.77
CA LEU A 172 -18.86 -1.16 3.71
C LEU A 172 -19.49 -1.07 2.32
N ARG A 173 -20.73 -1.57 2.15
CA ARG A 173 -21.48 -1.44 0.89
C ARG A 173 -21.77 0.02 0.55
N GLN A 174 -22.20 0.83 1.53
CA GLN A 174 -22.43 2.25 1.33
C GLN A 174 -21.15 3.01 0.95
N TRP A 175 -20.04 2.71 1.63
CA TRP A 175 -18.72 3.26 1.30
C TRP A 175 -18.31 2.89 -0.13
N ALA A 176 -18.46 1.62 -0.51
CA ALA A 176 -18.12 1.13 -1.85
C ALA A 176 -19.00 1.76 -2.94
N ALA A 177 -20.31 1.82 -2.72
CA ALA A 177 -21.26 2.44 -3.66
C ALA A 177 -21.00 3.94 -3.85
N GLY A 178 -20.61 4.64 -2.79
CA GLY A 178 -20.23 6.05 -2.86
C GLY A 178 -18.85 6.30 -3.46
N ASN A 179 -17.98 5.29 -3.55
CA ASN A 179 -16.58 5.44 -3.97
C ASN A 179 -16.07 4.27 -4.84
N PRO A 180 -16.73 3.92 -5.96
CA PRO A 180 -16.37 2.73 -6.75
C PRO A 180 -14.93 2.79 -7.29
N GLY A 181 -14.45 3.98 -7.67
CA GLY A 181 -13.05 4.18 -8.08
C GLY A 181 -12.07 3.86 -6.95
N LYS A 182 -12.35 4.31 -5.71
CA LYS A 182 -11.47 4.03 -4.57
C LYS A 182 -11.41 2.55 -4.22
N VAL A 183 -12.51 1.80 -4.39
CA VAL A 183 -12.50 0.34 -4.20
C VAL A 183 -11.48 -0.31 -5.13
N ARG A 184 -11.50 0.07 -6.43
CA ARG A 184 -10.55 -0.44 -7.42
C ARG A 184 -9.12 -0.01 -7.14
N THR A 185 -8.91 1.27 -6.79
CA THR A 185 -7.60 1.80 -6.39
C THR A 185 -7.04 0.98 -5.23
N VAL A 186 -7.80 0.79 -4.15
CA VAL A 186 -7.34 -0.01 -3.00
C VAL A 186 -7.05 -1.45 -3.39
N ALA A 187 -7.92 -2.10 -4.17
CA ALA A 187 -7.70 -3.47 -4.62
C ALA A 187 -6.37 -3.57 -5.40
N HIS A 188 -6.11 -2.62 -6.30
CA HIS A 188 -4.85 -2.54 -7.03
C HIS A 188 -3.64 -2.35 -6.09
N HIS A 189 -3.66 -1.36 -5.18
CA HIS A 189 -2.53 -1.15 -4.26
C HIS A 189 -2.30 -2.35 -3.33
N CYS A 190 -3.35 -3.03 -2.86
CA CYS A 190 -3.18 -4.24 -2.06
C CYS A 190 -2.54 -5.37 -2.88
N ALA A 191 -2.99 -5.57 -4.12
CA ALA A 191 -2.42 -6.56 -5.03
C ALA A 191 -0.94 -6.29 -5.33
N GLN A 192 -0.59 -5.03 -5.61
CA GLN A 192 0.80 -4.61 -5.82
C GLN A 192 1.68 -4.82 -4.57
N ALA A 193 1.18 -4.48 -3.37
CA ALA A 193 1.89 -4.73 -2.12
C ALA A 193 2.20 -6.22 -1.90
N LEU A 194 1.22 -7.11 -2.16
CA LEU A 194 1.41 -8.55 -2.07
C LEU A 194 2.40 -9.07 -3.13
N ALA A 195 2.33 -8.57 -4.36
CA ALA A 195 3.28 -8.92 -5.42
C ALA A 195 4.71 -8.52 -5.08
N LEU A 196 4.92 -7.34 -4.49
CA LEU A 196 6.23 -6.87 -4.06
C LEU A 196 6.87 -7.83 -3.06
N VAL A 197 6.16 -8.22 -2.00
CA VAL A 197 6.68 -9.19 -1.00
C VAL A 197 6.96 -10.54 -1.63
N ARG A 198 6.09 -10.97 -2.56
CA ARG A 198 6.23 -12.26 -3.23
C ARG A 198 7.47 -12.32 -4.13
N GLN A 199 7.78 -11.25 -4.85
CA GLN A 199 8.88 -11.19 -5.80
C GLN A 199 10.20 -10.73 -5.17
N PHE A 200 10.13 -9.87 -4.15
CA PHE A 200 11.28 -9.25 -3.48
C PHE A 200 11.13 -9.36 -1.95
N PRO A 201 11.31 -10.55 -1.37
CA PRO A 201 11.25 -10.70 0.10
C PRO A 201 12.46 -10.03 0.75
N GLU A 202 12.24 -8.99 1.56
CA GLU A 202 13.30 -8.25 2.26
C GLU A 202 13.48 -8.69 3.72
N ASN A 203 12.55 -9.48 4.26
CA ASN A 203 12.48 -9.89 5.66
C ASN A 203 12.41 -8.71 6.64
N LEU A 204 11.79 -7.59 6.25
CA LEU A 204 11.60 -6.44 7.14
C LEU A 204 10.55 -6.78 8.22
N THR A 205 10.71 -6.21 9.42
CA THR A 205 9.76 -6.39 10.54
C THR A 205 8.33 -6.01 10.18
N ILE A 206 8.15 -5.06 9.26
CA ILE A 206 6.85 -4.54 8.84
C ILE A 206 6.19 -5.37 7.73
N GLU A 207 6.92 -6.24 7.03
CA GLU A 207 6.38 -7.04 5.93
C GLU A 207 5.22 -7.95 6.35
N PRO A 208 5.30 -8.74 7.45
CA PRO A 208 4.17 -9.56 7.87
C PRO A 208 2.90 -8.74 8.14
N PHE A 209 3.07 -7.53 8.70
CA PHE A 209 1.98 -6.61 8.94
C PHE A 209 1.36 -6.17 7.62
N ASN A 210 2.18 -5.68 6.67
CA ASN A 210 1.68 -5.24 5.37
C ASN A 210 0.99 -6.36 4.59
N VAL A 211 1.56 -7.57 4.56
CA VAL A 211 0.96 -8.74 3.90
C VAL A 211 -0.42 -9.03 4.48
N PHE A 212 -0.53 -9.05 5.81
CA PHE A 212 -1.80 -9.30 6.48
C PHE A 212 -2.86 -8.23 6.13
N HIS A 213 -2.50 -6.95 6.21
CA HIS A 213 -3.44 -5.87 5.93
C HIS A 213 -3.84 -5.79 4.45
N ALA A 214 -2.87 -5.91 3.53
CA ALA A 214 -3.13 -5.92 2.11
C ALA A 214 -3.99 -7.13 1.71
N GLY A 215 -3.70 -8.33 2.22
CA GLY A 215 -4.48 -9.54 1.96
C GLY A 215 -5.94 -9.42 2.39
N LEU A 216 -6.18 -8.95 3.61
CA LEU A 216 -7.53 -8.78 4.14
C LEU A 216 -8.30 -7.65 3.44
N ALA A 217 -7.64 -6.51 3.18
CA ALA A 217 -8.25 -5.41 2.46
C ALA A 217 -8.57 -5.80 1.01
N LEU A 218 -7.70 -6.56 0.34
CA LEU A 218 -7.94 -7.10 -1.01
C LEU A 218 -9.14 -8.05 -1.01
N MET A 219 -9.20 -8.99 -0.06
CA MET A 219 -10.35 -9.90 0.07
C MET A 219 -11.67 -9.13 0.24
N VAL A 220 -11.70 -8.12 1.13
CA VAL A 220 -12.90 -7.32 1.37
C VAL A 220 -13.27 -6.49 0.14
N THR A 221 -12.32 -5.80 -0.48
CA THR A 221 -12.58 -4.97 -1.66
C THR A 221 -12.97 -5.80 -2.88
N ALA A 222 -12.38 -6.98 -3.08
CA ALA A 222 -12.79 -7.93 -4.11
C ALA A 222 -14.26 -8.35 -3.98
N ARG A 223 -14.72 -8.56 -2.74
CA ARG A 223 -16.13 -8.90 -2.44
C ARG A 223 -17.11 -7.73 -2.56
N LEU A 224 -16.61 -6.50 -2.54
CA LEU A 224 -17.42 -5.30 -2.76
C LEU A 224 -17.57 -4.96 -4.25
N MET A 225 -16.74 -5.55 -5.11
CA MET A 225 -16.83 -5.38 -6.55
C MET A 225 -17.83 -6.35 -7.17
N PRO A 226 -18.47 -6.00 -8.30
CA PRO A 226 -19.39 -6.89 -9.00
C PRO A 226 -18.72 -8.22 -9.37
N THR A 227 -19.46 -9.31 -9.25
CA THR A 227 -19.07 -10.61 -9.82
C THR A 227 -19.47 -10.65 -11.29
N ASN A 228 -18.50 -10.87 -12.18
CA ASN A 228 -18.80 -11.00 -13.60
C ASN A 228 -19.44 -12.37 -13.87
N ASN A 229 -20.55 -12.37 -14.60
CA ASN A 229 -21.22 -13.60 -14.98
C ASN A 229 -20.33 -14.41 -15.94
N PRO A 230 -20.08 -15.70 -15.68
CA PRO A 230 -19.21 -16.56 -16.51
C PRO A 230 -19.73 -16.80 -17.94
N GLY A 231 -20.89 -16.25 -18.30
CA GLY A 231 -21.48 -16.32 -19.64
C GLY A 231 -20.86 -15.35 -20.67
N HIS A 232 -20.01 -14.39 -20.28
CA HIS A 232 -19.30 -13.53 -21.22
C HIS A 232 -17.89 -14.07 -21.48
N VAL A 233 -17.85 -15.02 -22.42
CA VAL A 233 -16.68 -15.68 -22.97
C VAL A 233 -15.82 -14.68 -23.75
N ARG A 234 -14.63 -14.28 -23.24
CA ARG A 234 -13.34 -14.12 -24.00
C ARG A 234 -12.27 -13.15 -23.45
N SER A 235 -12.43 -12.43 -22.35
CA SER A 235 -11.29 -11.63 -21.85
C SER A 235 -10.28 -12.51 -21.11
N GLN A 236 -9.01 -12.48 -21.53
CA GLN A 236 -7.91 -12.89 -20.65
C GLN A 236 -8.05 -12.10 -19.35
N GLY A 237 -8.04 -12.78 -18.20
CA GLY A 237 -8.21 -12.11 -16.91
C GLY A 237 -7.20 -10.98 -16.73
N LEU A 238 -7.65 -9.84 -16.19
CA LEU A 238 -6.80 -8.69 -15.91
C LEU A 238 -6.02 -8.96 -14.62
N ARG A 239 -4.70 -9.15 -14.74
CA ARG A 239 -3.83 -9.45 -13.61
C ARG A 239 -3.36 -8.17 -12.91
N ILE A 240 -4.06 -7.78 -11.86
CA ILE A 240 -3.87 -6.47 -11.20
C ILE A 240 -2.63 -6.40 -10.29
N ASP A 241 -1.96 -7.53 -10.03
CA ASP A 241 -0.70 -7.64 -9.26
C ASP A 241 0.55 -7.64 -10.16
N TYR A 242 0.42 -7.25 -11.43
CA TYR A 242 1.55 -7.15 -12.36
C TYR A 242 2.46 -5.96 -12.01
N LEU A 243 3.75 -6.22 -11.81
CA LEU A 243 4.76 -5.23 -11.45
C LEU A 243 5.52 -4.73 -12.71
N GLY A 244 4.83 -3.99 -13.56
CA GLY A 244 5.39 -3.40 -14.78
C GLY A 244 5.80 -1.93 -14.62
N THR A 245 6.20 -1.31 -15.72
CA THR A 245 6.46 0.14 -15.82
C THR A 245 5.24 0.85 -16.42
N PRO A 246 5.12 2.19 -16.29
CA PRO A 246 3.95 2.92 -16.80
C PRO A 246 3.74 2.81 -18.32
N ASP A 247 4.82 2.56 -19.06
CA ASP A 247 4.80 2.40 -20.53
C ASP A 247 4.37 0.99 -20.95
N ASP A 248 4.23 0.05 -20.00
CA ASP A 248 3.78 -1.31 -20.29
C ASP A 248 2.27 -1.33 -20.62
N PRO A 249 1.85 -1.92 -21.76
CA PRO A 249 0.43 -2.04 -22.13
C PRO A 249 -0.45 -2.69 -21.05
N ILE A 250 0.10 -3.64 -20.29
CA ILE A 250 -0.63 -4.28 -19.18
C ILE A 250 -0.88 -3.27 -18.07
N CYS A 251 0.13 -2.49 -17.68
CA CYS A 251 -0.03 -1.43 -16.67
C CYS A 251 -1.00 -0.34 -17.12
N GLN A 252 -0.98 0.04 -18.39
CA GLN A 252 -1.95 0.99 -18.95
C GLN A 252 -3.38 0.44 -18.88
N SER A 253 -3.56 -0.86 -19.14
CA SER A 253 -4.86 -1.54 -19.05
C SER A 253 -5.36 -1.60 -17.60
N ILE A 254 -4.48 -1.89 -16.64
CA ILE A 254 -4.78 -1.85 -15.20
C ILE A 254 -5.18 -0.44 -14.78
N ASN A 255 -4.42 0.59 -15.17
CA ASN A 255 -4.72 1.98 -14.83
C ASN A 255 -6.07 2.42 -15.43
N ALA A 256 -6.34 2.07 -16.69
CA ALA A 256 -7.64 2.34 -17.31
C ALA A 256 -8.79 1.68 -16.55
N TRP A 257 -8.61 0.43 -16.10
CA TRP A 257 -9.59 -0.26 -15.25
C TRP A 257 -9.75 0.40 -13.87
N VAL A 258 -8.66 0.78 -13.20
CA VAL A 258 -8.73 1.48 -11.90
C VAL A 258 -9.55 2.76 -12.03
N GLU A 259 -9.27 3.57 -13.06
CA GLU A 259 -9.97 4.83 -13.31
C GLU A 259 -11.43 4.63 -13.69
N LYS A 260 -11.68 3.85 -14.75
CA LYS A 260 -12.99 3.80 -15.43
C LYS A 260 -13.86 2.62 -15.00
N GLY A 261 -13.26 1.60 -14.40
CA GLY A 261 -13.88 0.30 -14.20
C GLY A 261 -13.96 -0.50 -15.50
N GLY A 262 -14.61 -1.66 -15.43
CA GLY A 262 -14.84 -2.54 -16.56
C GLY A 262 -15.32 -3.91 -16.09
N ASP A 263 -15.63 -4.77 -17.07
CA ASP A 263 -16.17 -6.13 -16.87
C ASP A 263 -15.08 -7.20 -17.01
N GLU A 264 -13.82 -6.85 -16.74
CA GLU A 264 -12.69 -7.77 -16.78
C GLU A 264 -12.73 -8.75 -15.60
N ILE A 265 -12.40 -10.02 -15.87
CA ILE A 265 -12.18 -11.00 -14.80
C ILE A 265 -10.87 -10.64 -14.10
N LEU A 266 -10.97 -10.13 -12.87
CA LEU A 266 -9.81 -9.70 -12.10
C LEU A 266 -9.07 -10.91 -11.51
N SER A 267 -7.76 -10.93 -11.72
CA SER A 267 -6.88 -11.98 -11.21
C SER A 267 -5.68 -11.41 -10.48
N VAL A 268 -5.11 -12.20 -9.60
CA VAL A 268 -3.78 -11.99 -9.03
C VAL A 268 -3.01 -13.31 -9.13
N HIS A 269 -1.73 -13.32 -8.75
CA HIS A 269 -1.01 -14.59 -8.65
C HIS A 269 -1.76 -15.64 -7.82
N GLY A 270 -1.85 -16.87 -8.35
CA GLY A 270 -2.53 -17.97 -7.68
C GLY A 270 -4.06 -17.90 -7.68
N VAL A 271 -4.66 -16.74 -7.99
CA VAL A 271 -6.11 -16.51 -7.89
C VAL A 271 -6.68 -15.99 -9.22
N PRO A 272 -7.32 -16.85 -10.03
CA PRO A 272 -7.84 -16.46 -11.34
C PRO A 272 -9.02 -15.50 -11.33
N ALA A 273 -9.83 -15.49 -10.27
CA ALA A 273 -11.06 -14.69 -10.19
C ALA A 273 -11.31 -14.17 -8.76
N ILE A 274 -10.69 -13.05 -8.40
CA ILE A 274 -10.65 -12.54 -7.01
C ILE A 274 -12.04 -12.16 -6.46
N CYS A 275 -12.97 -11.73 -7.31
CA CYS A 275 -14.32 -11.32 -6.89
C CYS A 275 -15.24 -12.50 -6.55
N SER A 276 -14.84 -13.74 -6.87
CA SER A 276 -15.63 -14.93 -6.58
C SER A 276 -15.51 -15.37 -5.11
N GLU A 277 -16.46 -16.18 -4.65
CA GLU A 277 -16.40 -16.78 -3.31
C GLU A 277 -15.14 -17.65 -3.14
N GLU A 278 -14.87 -18.49 -4.13
CA GLU A 278 -13.65 -19.29 -4.19
C GLU A 278 -12.39 -18.42 -4.27
N GLY A 279 -12.44 -17.31 -5.02
CA GLY A 279 -11.35 -16.34 -5.09
C GLY A 279 -11.01 -15.71 -3.75
N SER A 280 -12.01 -15.47 -2.88
CA SER A 280 -11.78 -14.98 -1.51
C SER A 280 -11.03 -16.02 -0.67
N ARG A 281 -11.39 -17.30 -0.82
CA ARG A 281 -10.72 -18.41 -0.13
C ARG A 281 -9.25 -18.53 -0.59
N GLN A 282 -9.03 -18.47 -1.91
CA GLN A 282 -7.70 -18.51 -2.52
C GLN A 282 -6.84 -17.30 -2.15
N LEU A 283 -7.42 -16.09 -2.07
CA LEU A 283 -6.71 -14.90 -1.60
C LEU A 283 -6.19 -15.05 -0.16
N LEU A 284 -7.00 -15.65 0.72
CA LEU A 284 -6.56 -15.94 2.09
C LEU A 284 -5.46 -17.01 2.12
N GLU A 285 -5.50 -18.00 1.22
CA GLU A 285 -4.42 -18.99 1.05
C GLU A 285 -3.12 -18.33 0.62
N GLU A 286 -3.13 -17.54 -0.45
CA GLU A 286 -1.96 -16.80 -0.93
C GLU A 286 -1.40 -15.84 0.13
N THR A 287 -2.28 -15.19 0.90
CA THR A 287 -1.88 -14.34 2.03
C THR A 287 -1.21 -15.17 3.13
N ALA A 288 -1.78 -16.33 3.47
CA ALA A 288 -1.21 -17.23 4.46
C ALA A 288 0.15 -17.78 3.99
N GLU A 289 0.30 -18.13 2.73
CA GLU A 289 1.58 -18.58 2.15
C GLU A 289 2.64 -17.48 2.19
N ALA A 290 2.28 -16.24 1.87
CA ALA A 290 3.19 -15.10 2.00
C ALA A 290 3.64 -14.88 3.47
N LEU A 291 2.72 -14.97 4.43
CA LEU A 291 3.05 -14.90 5.86
C LEU A 291 3.92 -16.08 6.32
N GLN A 292 3.64 -17.29 5.81
CA GLN A 292 4.41 -18.48 6.11
C GLN A 292 5.82 -18.43 5.53
N ARG A 293 6.07 -17.68 4.46
CA ARG A 293 7.45 -17.45 3.98
C ARG A 293 8.23 -16.49 4.88
N ASN A 294 7.55 -15.56 5.56
CA ASN A 294 8.14 -14.58 6.48
C ASN A 294 8.31 -15.09 7.92
N LYS A 295 8.78 -16.35 8.12
CA LYS A 295 8.91 -16.97 9.46
C LYS A 295 9.95 -16.33 10.37
N VAL A 296 10.79 -15.44 9.84
CA VAL A 296 11.85 -14.76 10.59
C VAL A 296 11.26 -13.95 11.77
N TRP A 297 10.01 -13.50 11.64
CA TRP A 297 9.32 -12.72 12.66
C TRP A 297 8.21 -13.54 13.31
N GLY A 298 8.27 -13.73 14.63
CA GLY A 298 7.25 -14.48 15.38
C GLY A 298 5.81 -13.94 15.20
N ILE A 299 5.66 -12.64 14.91
CA ILE A 299 4.37 -12.03 14.60
C ILE A 299 3.74 -12.60 13.32
N ALA A 300 4.54 -13.03 12.34
CA ALA A 300 4.04 -13.62 11.10
C ALA A 300 3.23 -14.90 11.36
N GLN A 301 3.64 -15.71 12.34
CA GLN A 301 2.93 -16.93 12.72
C GLN A 301 1.58 -16.63 13.39
N ASN A 302 1.50 -15.56 14.19
CA ASN A 302 0.25 -15.12 14.79
C ASN A 302 -0.73 -14.64 13.71
N LEU A 303 -0.25 -13.80 12.78
CA LEU A 303 -1.06 -13.29 11.67
C LEU A 303 -1.49 -14.41 10.72
N PHE A 304 -0.60 -15.35 10.41
CA PHE A 304 -0.92 -16.58 9.66
C PHE A 304 -2.07 -17.35 10.30
N SER A 305 -2.00 -17.56 11.62
CA SER A 305 -3.02 -18.29 12.36
C SER A 305 -4.38 -17.59 12.30
N ILE A 306 -4.39 -16.25 12.36
CA ILE A 306 -5.60 -15.44 12.20
C ILE A 306 -6.18 -15.62 10.78
N VAL A 307 -5.36 -15.51 9.74
CA VAL A 307 -5.81 -15.68 8.33
C VAL A 307 -6.42 -17.07 8.13
N MET A 308 -5.78 -18.11 8.67
CA MET A 308 -6.29 -19.49 8.56
C MET A 308 -7.60 -19.70 9.33
N GLN A 309 -7.79 -19.04 10.47
CA GLN A 309 -9.07 -19.06 11.19
C GLN A 309 -10.18 -18.38 10.40
N ILE A 310 -9.89 -17.25 9.75
CA ILE A 310 -10.86 -16.55 8.88
C ILE A 310 -11.24 -17.45 7.70
N ARG A 311 -10.26 -18.10 7.06
CA ARG A 311 -10.48 -19.05 5.96
C ARG A 311 -11.34 -20.25 6.37
N ALA A 312 -11.15 -20.76 7.59
CA ALA A 312 -11.85 -21.94 8.09
C ALA A 312 -13.26 -21.65 8.63
N GLY A 313 -13.56 -20.40 8.98
CA GLY A 313 -14.94 -19.99 9.24
C GLY A 313 -15.70 -19.94 7.92
N ASP A 314 -16.85 -20.61 7.81
CA ASP A 314 -17.70 -20.53 6.62
C ASP A 314 -17.98 -19.05 6.30
N LEU A 315 -17.30 -18.54 5.28
CA LEU A 315 -17.45 -17.20 4.75
C LEU A 315 -18.74 -17.15 3.94
N ASN A 316 -19.90 -17.34 4.59
CA ASN A 316 -21.20 -16.90 4.07
C ASN A 316 -21.20 -15.35 4.11
N PHE A 317 -20.32 -14.80 3.27
CA PHE A 317 -19.86 -13.43 3.20
C PHE A 317 -20.35 -12.87 1.87
N ASP A 318 -21.65 -13.04 1.66
CA ASP A 318 -22.31 -12.52 0.48
C ASP A 318 -22.71 -11.08 0.76
N PHE A 319 -22.07 -10.11 0.09
CA PHE A 319 -22.54 -8.74 0.11
C PHE A 319 -23.78 -8.54 -0.78
N HIS A 320 -24.20 -9.54 -1.57
CA HIS A 320 -25.30 -9.43 -2.51
C HIS A 320 -26.62 -10.05 -2.03
N LYS A 321 -26.63 -10.65 -0.83
CA LYS A 321 -27.83 -11.00 -0.06
C LYS A 321 -28.08 -9.99 1.07
#